data_AF-A0A535NQQ7-F1
#
_entry.id   AF-A0A535NQQ7-F1
#
_cell.length_a   1.000
_cell.length_b   1.000
_cell.length_c   1.000
_cell.angle_alpha   90.00
_cell.angle_beta   90.00
_cell.angle_gamma   90.00
#
_symmetry.space_group_name_H-M   'P 1'
#
loop_
_entity.id
_entity.type
_entity.pdbx_description
1 polymer ?
#
loop_
_entity_poly.entity_id
_entity_poly.type
_entity_poly.pdbx_seq_one_letter_code
_entity_poly.pdbx_strand_id
1 'polypeptide(L)'
;GRAALMAAKAAGVTRRLRTLLVGERDYVTIYGGEAVYADGSVVGRLRSCAYGFTVRRNIGYSYLPVGLGPGARVEVEVFGR
;
A
#
# COMPACT_ATOMS: atom_id res chain seq x y z
N GLY A 1 10.26 24.61 8.42
CA GLY A 1 9.86 23.19 8.46
C GLY A 1 9.46 22.68 9.85
N ARG A 2 10.27 22.92 10.90
CA ARG A 2 10.07 22.33 12.25
C ARG A 2 8.68 22.58 12.85
N ALA A 3 8.21 23.82 12.89
CA ALA A 3 6.90 24.15 13.47
C ALA A 3 5.74 23.43 12.75
N ALA A 4 5.77 23.41 11.41
CA ALA A 4 4.78 22.70 10.59
C ALA A 4 4.78 21.19 10.85
N LEU A 5 5.94 20.56 11.01
CA LEU A 5 6.04 19.14 11.35
C LEU A 5 5.52 18.83 12.76
N MET A 6 5.75 19.72 13.73
CA MET A 6 5.22 19.55 15.09
C MET A 6 3.69 19.67 15.11
N ALA A 7 3.13 20.63 14.38
CA ALA A 7 1.69 20.76 14.23
C ALA A 7 1.06 19.52 13.54
N ALA A 8 1.66 19.04 12.46
CA ALA A 8 1.20 17.84 11.77
C ALA A 8 1.30 16.58 12.65
N LYS A 9 2.35 16.46 13.48
CA LYS A 9 2.48 15.37 14.45
C LYS A 9 1.40 15.43 15.52
N ALA A 10 1.09 16.62 16.04
CA ALA A 10 0.07 16.82 17.06
C ALA A 10 -1.35 16.55 16.54
N ALA A 11 -1.64 16.96 15.30
CA ALA A 11 -2.93 16.69 14.64
C ALA A 11 -3.14 15.20 14.29
N GLY A 12 -2.05 14.43 14.19
CA GLY A 12 -2.07 13.04 13.77
C GLY A 12 -2.11 12.88 12.24
N VAL A 13 -1.61 11.74 11.75
CA VAL A 13 -1.64 11.41 10.32
C VAL A 13 -2.88 10.61 9.97
N THR A 14 -3.52 10.96 8.86
CA THR A 14 -4.70 10.23 8.35
C THR A 14 -4.34 9.10 7.40
N ARG A 15 -3.15 9.16 6.79
CA ARG A 15 -2.60 8.12 5.92
C ARG A 15 -1.17 7.75 6.33
N ARG A 16 -0.79 6.50 6.09
CA ARG A 16 0.56 6.00 6.38
C ARG A 16 1.04 5.13 5.22
N LEU A 17 2.34 5.22 4.90
CA LEU A 17 2.97 4.33 3.94
C LEU A 17 3.00 2.91 4.52
N ARG A 18 2.51 1.93 3.75
CA ARG A 18 2.43 0.53 4.14
C ARG A 18 3.04 -0.35 3.06
N THR A 19 3.60 -1.46 3.51
CA THR A 19 4.06 -2.56 2.65
C THR A 19 2.91 -3.52 2.40
N LEU A 20 2.69 -3.85 1.14
CA LEU A 20 1.70 -4.80 0.66
C LEU A 20 2.41 -6.03 0.10
N LEU A 21 1.89 -7.20 0.42
CA LEU A 21 2.24 -8.44 -0.28
C LEU A 21 1.13 -8.71 -1.29
N VAL A 22 1.47 -8.75 -2.58
CA VAL A 22 0.51 -8.84 -3.69
C VAL A 22 0.58 -10.22 -4.34
N GLY A 23 -0.58 -10.80 -4.69
CA GLY A 23 -0.68 -12.18 -5.18
C GLY A 23 -0.25 -13.19 -4.11
N GLU A 24 -0.06 -14.45 -4.49
CA GLU A 24 0.44 -15.51 -3.59
C GLU A 24 1.94 -15.75 -3.81
N ARG A 25 2.36 -16.97 -4.17
CA ARG A 25 3.78 -17.29 -4.43
C ARG A 25 4.21 -17.01 -5.87
N ASP A 26 3.22 -16.98 -6.77
CA ASP A 26 3.45 -16.76 -8.19
C ASP A 26 3.75 -15.28 -8.46
N TYR A 27 4.60 -15.06 -9.46
CA TYR A 27 4.89 -13.72 -9.93
C TYR A 27 3.65 -13.15 -10.62
N VAL A 28 3.13 -12.07 -10.06
CA VAL A 28 2.11 -11.20 -10.65
C VAL A 28 2.80 -9.96 -11.22
N THR A 29 2.55 -9.64 -12.47
CA THR A 29 3.14 -8.47 -13.13
C THR A 29 2.52 -7.18 -12.58
N ILE A 30 3.30 -6.43 -11.81
CA ILE A 30 2.93 -5.11 -11.27
C ILE A 30 4.02 -4.09 -11.59
N TYR A 31 3.63 -2.86 -11.91
CA TYR A 31 4.49 -1.77 -12.36
C TYR A 31 4.52 -0.59 -11.38
N GLY A 32 3.47 -0.43 -10.57
CA GLY A 32 3.30 0.73 -9.71
C GLY A 32 2.30 1.71 -10.34
N GLY A 33 1.23 1.99 -9.60
CA GLY A 33 0.13 2.85 -10.02
C GLY A 33 -1.24 2.16 -9.92
N GLU A 34 -1.23 0.84 -9.74
CA GLU A 34 -2.39 -0.01 -9.53
C GLU A 34 -3.26 0.53 -8.39
N ALA A 35 -4.58 0.50 -8.59
CA ALA A 35 -5.54 0.91 -7.58
C ALA A 35 -5.57 -0.12 -6.43
N VAL A 36 -5.53 0.39 -5.20
CA VAL A 36 -5.66 -0.42 -3.99
C VAL A 36 -7.03 -0.18 -3.40
N TYR A 37 -7.81 -1.25 -3.27
CA TYR A 37 -9.17 -1.24 -2.76
C TYR A 37 -9.24 -1.83 -1.35
N ALA A 38 -10.15 -1.30 -0.54
CA ALA A 38 -10.63 -1.92 0.67
C ALA A 38 -12.14 -1.72 0.72
N ASP A 39 -12.89 -2.78 1.03
CA ASP A 39 -14.36 -2.76 1.12
C ASP A 39 -15.03 -2.13 -0.12
N GLY A 40 -14.53 -2.49 -1.32
CA GLY A 40 -15.04 -2.02 -2.61
C GLY A 40 -14.71 -0.56 -2.97
N SER A 41 -13.95 0.15 -2.12
CA SER A 41 -13.56 1.56 -2.34
C SER A 41 -12.06 1.71 -2.56
N VAL A 42 -11.66 2.59 -3.48
CA VAL A 42 -10.24 2.92 -3.71
C VAL A 42 -9.68 3.66 -2.51
N VAL A 43 -8.76 3.04 -1.78
CA VAL A 43 -8.11 3.61 -0.59
C VAL A 43 -6.69 4.12 -0.87
N GLY A 44 -6.07 3.68 -1.97
CA GLY A 44 -4.71 4.08 -2.35
C GLY A 44 -4.33 3.66 -3.76
N ARG A 45 -3.07 3.92 -4.11
CA ARG A 45 -2.43 3.40 -5.31
C ARG A 45 -1.04 2.89 -4.98
N LEU A 46 -0.58 1.86 -5.70
CA LEU A 46 0.81 1.42 -5.59
C LEU A 46 1.76 2.54 -6.04
N ARG A 47 2.89 2.66 -5.35
CA ARG A 47 3.93 3.67 -5.61
C ARG A 47 5.18 3.05 -6.19
N SER A 48 5.70 2.05 -5.50
CA SER A 48 6.87 1.29 -5.91
C SER A 48 6.59 -0.17 -5.62
N CYS A 49 7.03 -1.05 -6.51
CA CYS A 49 6.85 -2.48 -6.36
C CYS A 49 8.01 -3.25 -6.97
N ALA A 50 8.23 -4.46 -6.45
CA ALA A 50 9.23 -5.39 -6.93
C ALA A 50 8.89 -6.81 -6.46
N TYR A 51 9.48 -7.82 -7.09
CA TYR A 51 9.41 -9.18 -6.57
C TYR A 51 10.46 -9.40 -5.48
N GLY A 52 10.03 -9.80 -4.30
CA GLY A 52 10.92 -10.12 -3.20
C GLY A 52 11.33 -11.60 -3.24
N PHE A 53 12.50 -11.91 -3.80
CA PHE A 53 12.97 -13.30 -3.95
C PHE A 53 13.06 -14.06 -2.62
N THR A 54 13.46 -13.40 -1.53
CA THR A 54 13.55 -14.02 -0.19
C THR A 54 12.18 -14.42 0.37
N VAL A 55 11.17 -13.57 0.18
CA VAL A 55 9.80 -13.82 0.65
C VAL A 55 8.94 -14.56 -0.39
N ARG A 56 9.48 -14.75 -1.61
CA ARG A 56 8.84 -15.38 -2.77
C ARG A 56 7.46 -14.82 -3.06
N ARG A 57 7.35 -13.48 -3.06
CA ARG A 57 6.09 -12.75 -3.23
C ARG A 57 6.35 -11.37 -3.81
N ASN A 58 5.36 -10.82 -4.52
CA ASN A 58 5.42 -9.42 -4.90
C ASN A 58 5.25 -8.52 -3.70
N ILE A 59 6.06 -7.46 -3.65
CA ILE A 59 6.05 -6.45 -2.62
C ILE A 59 5.71 -5.12 -3.28
N GLY A 60 4.76 -4.39 -2.70
CA GLY A 60 4.39 -3.05 -3.13
C GLY A 60 4.29 -2.08 -1.96
N TYR A 61 4.44 -0.79 -2.22
CA TYR A 61 4.21 0.27 -1.25
C TYR A 61 3.00 1.11 -1.63
N SER A 62 2.14 1.41 -0.66
CA SER A 62 1.00 2.31 -0.84
C SER A 62 0.72 3.13 0.42
N TYR A 63 0.22 4.35 0.25
CA TYR A 63 -0.34 5.13 1.35
C TYR A 63 -1.78 4.70 1.61
N LEU A 64 -2.03 4.12 2.78
CA LEU A 64 -3.35 3.67 3.20
C LEU A 64 -3.87 4.51 4.37
N PRO A 65 -5.20 4.63 4.54
CA PRO A 65 -5.80 5.14 5.77
C PRO A 65 -5.21 4.46 7.00
N VAL A 66 -5.01 5.20 8.09
CA VAL A 66 -4.36 4.66 9.31
C VAL A 66 -5.10 3.49 9.95
N GLY A 67 -6.41 3.35 9.71
CA GLY A 67 -7.21 2.21 10.14
C GLY A 67 -6.81 0.88 9.48
N LEU A 68 -6.18 0.92 8.30
CA LEU A 68 -5.64 -0.27 7.64
C LEU A 68 -4.22 -0.54 8.13
N GLY A 69 -4.15 -1.34 9.19
CA GLY A 69 -2.92 -1.75 9.86
C GLY A 69 -2.28 -3.02 9.28
N PRO A 70 -1.15 -3.48 9.85
CA PRO A 70 -0.57 -4.78 9.53
C PRO A 70 -1.60 -5.91 9.71
N GLY A 71 -1.67 -6.83 8.74
CA GLY A 71 -2.65 -7.92 8.72
C GLY A 71 -3.99 -7.57 8.07
N ALA A 72 -4.26 -6.29 7.79
CA ALA A 72 -5.42 -5.90 6.99
C ALA A 72 -5.30 -6.47 5.57
N ARG A 73 -6.43 -6.91 5.01
CA ARG A 73 -6.52 -7.33 3.61
C ARG A 73 -6.95 -6.15 2.75
N VAL A 74 -6.34 -6.06 1.58
CA VAL A 74 -6.67 -5.10 0.52
C VAL A 74 -6.61 -5.82 -0.81
N GLU A 75 -7.32 -5.30 -1.80
CA GLU A 75 -7.28 -5.79 -3.16
C GLU A 75 -6.43 -4.84 -4.00
N VAL A 76 -5.58 -5.39 -4.87
CA VAL A 76 -4.77 -4.59 -5.79
C VAL A 76 -5.20 -4.95 -7.20
N GLU A 77 -5.72 -3.96 -7.92
CA GLU A 77 -6.19 -4.16 -9.28
C GLU A 77 -5.02 -4.27 -10.25
N VAL A 78 -4.86 -5.44 -10.85
CA VAL A 78 -3.80 -5.76 -11.80
C VAL A 78 -4.43 -6.06 -13.16
N PHE A 79 -4.23 -5.17 -14.13
CA PHE A 79 -4.76 -5.30 -15.49
C PHE A 79 -6.29 -5.56 -15.56
N GLY A 80 -7.07 -4.90 -14.70
CA GLY A 80 -8.52 -5.03 -14.64
C GLY A 80 -9.03 -6.29 -13.92
N ARG A 81 -8.20 -6.87 -13.05
CA ARG A 81 -8.54 -7.99 -12.16
C ARG A 81 -8.14 -7.71 -10.73
#